data_AF-A0A1E5KZ35-F1
#
_entry.id   AF-A0A1E5KZ35-F1
#
_cell.length_a   1.000
_cell.length_b   1.000
_cell.length_c   1.000
_cell.angle_alpha   90.00
_cell.angle_beta   90.00
_cell.angle_gamma   90.00
#
_symmetry.space_group_name_H-M   'P 1'
#
loop_
_entity.id
_entity.type
_entity.pdbx_description
1 polymer ?
#
loop_
_entity_poly.entity_id
_entity_poly.type
_entity_poly.pdbx_seq_one_letter_code
_entity_poly.pdbx_strand_id
1 'polypeptide(L)'
;MAILFYSSSQTYEQQSQVGVIQKLLSGEPFKEQLKNISFIYAGDEVSIQAKGYVKFVEFFIRKGAHFGTYFILGGSWFLGLLPRIKSVWLTGVIAWLAATGYAGLDEFHQMMTGGRTPLFQDVMLDSAGALTAVALCLLIIGIKKLRKK
;
A
#
# COMPACT_ATOMS: atom_id res chain seq x y z
N MET A 1 -10.13 -6.86 6.28
CA MET A 1 -10.75 -6.98 4.93
C MET A 1 -11.95 -6.07 4.77
N ALA A 2 -12.84 -5.92 5.76
CA ALA A 2 -13.97 -4.99 5.67
C ALA A 2 -13.57 -3.54 5.29
N ILE A 3 -12.47 -3.03 5.85
CA ILE A 3 -11.96 -1.68 5.55
C ILE A 3 -11.48 -1.55 4.09
N LEU A 4 -10.78 -2.56 3.56
CA LEU A 4 -10.33 -2.57 2.16
C LEU A 4 -11.52 -2.61 1.20
N PHE A 5 -12.47 -3.50 1.46
CA PHE A 5 -13.68 -3.61 0.65
C PHE A 5 -14.50 -2.31 0.66
N TYR A 6 -14.68 -1.72 1.83
CA TYR A 6 -15.35 -0.42 1.96
C TYR A 6 -14.58 0.68 1.23
N SER A 7 -13.25 0.73 1.37
CA SER A 7 -12.40 1.68 0.67
C SER A 7 -12.52 1.52 -0.86
N SER A 8 -12.39 0.29 -1.38
CA SER A 8 -12.48 -0.03 -2.81
C SER A 8 -13.83 0.33 -3.42
N SER A 9 -14.91 0.31 -2.62
CA SER A 9 -16.24 0.75 -3.08
C SER A 9 -16.42 2.26 -3.26
N GLN A 10 -15.46 3.08 -2.84
CA GLN A 10 -15.55 4.54 -2.90
C GLN A 10 -14.90 5.10 -4.17
N THR A 11 -15.48 6.17 -4.71
CA THR A 11 -14.90 6.93 -5.83
C THR A 11 -13.72 7.80 -5.39
N TYR A 12 -13.00 8.40 -6.34
CA TYR A 12 -11.92 9.34 -6.04
C TYR A 12 -12.38 10.49 -5.14
N GLU A 13 -13.50 11.11 -5.48
CA GLU A 13 -14.04 12.25 -4.74
C GLU A 13 -14.46 11.88 -3.32
N GLN A 14 -14.96 10.66 -3.11
CA GLN A 14 -15.39 10.19 -1.79
C GLN A 14 -14.21 9.89 -0.86
N GLN A 15 -13.09 9.39 -1.40
CA GLN A 15 -11.86 9.17 -0.62
C GLN A 15 -10.99 10.42 -0.48
N SER A 16 -11.25 11.46 -1.27
CA SER A 16 -10.39 12.64 -1.37
C SER A 16 -10.22 13.29 0.00
N GLN A 17 -8.97 13.43 0.44
CA GLN A 17 -8.61 14.08 1.70
C GLN A 17 -8.09 15.50 1.48
N VAL A 18 -8.17 16.00 0.24
CA VAL A 18 -7.69 17.35 -0.16
C VAL A 18 -8.18 18.42 0.82
N GLY A 19 -9.47 18.42 1.18
CA GLY A 19 -10.03 19.45 2.07
C GLY A 19 -9.48 19.41 3.50
N VAL A 20 -9.15 18.21 4.02
CA VAL A 20 -8.53 18.05 5.34
C VAL A 20 -7.07 18.44 5.28
N ILE A 21 -6.35 17.97 4.27
CA ILE A 21 -4.92 18.27 4.07
C ILE A 21 -4.72 19.77 3.86
N GLN A 22 -5.59 20.43 3.10
CA GLN A 22 -5.52 21.86 2.87
C GLN A 22 -5.70 22.68 4.16
N LYS A 23 -6.58 22.24 5.06
CA LYS A 23 -6.78 22.90 6.37
C LYS A 23 -5.65 22.63 7.34
N LEU A 24 -5.09 21.42 7.33
CA LEU A 24 -4.05 21.02 8.28
C LEU A 24 -2.66 21.49 7.84
N LEU A 25 -2.39 21.50 6.54
CA LEU A 25 -1.11 21.83 5.91
C LEU A 25 -1.20 23.13 5.09
N SER A 26 -1.98 24.12 5.56
CA SER A 26 -2.16 25.39 4.85
C SER A 26 -0.86 26.19 4.69
N GLY A 27 0.11 25.97 5.59
CA GLY A 27 1.43 26.59 5.54
C GLY A 27 2.45 25.87 4.65
N GLU A 28 2.04 24.86 3.88
CA GLU A 28 2.88 24.09 2.95
C GLU A 28 4.25 23.70 3.54
N PRO A 29 4.27 22.99 4.69
CA PRO A 29 5.53 22.67 5.37
C PRO A 29 6.46 21.87 4.46
N PHE A 30 7.77 22.15 4.53
CA PHE A 30 8.80 21.45 3.76
C PHE A 30 8.64 21.54 2.22
N LYS A 31 7.81 22.45 1.69
CA LYS A 31 7.62 22.64 0.24
C LYS A 31 8.94 22.81 -0.51
N GLU A 32 9.89 23.57 0.04
CA GLU A 32 11.19 23.81 -0.59
C GLU A 32 12.06 22.55 -0.74
N GLN A 33 11.86 21.55 0.13
CA GLN A 33 12.54 20.26 0.04
C GLN A 33 11.81 19.33 -0.94
N LEU A 34 10.47 19.35 -0.90
CA LEU A 34 9.62 18.49 -1.71
C LEU A 34 9.54 18.95 -3.18
N LYS A 35 9.78 20.23 -3.49
CA LYS A 35 9.69 20.78 -4.86
C LYS A 35 10.66 20.12 -5.85
N ASN A 36 11.73 19.52 -5.37
CA ASN A 36 12.74 18.86 -6.21
C ASN A 36 12.37 17.41 -6.52
N ILE A 37 11.28 16.89 -5.94
CA ILE A 37 10.81 15.54 -6.17
C ILE A 37 9.86 15.58 -7.36
N SER A 38 10.30 15.02 -8.49
CA SER A 38 9.47 14.76 -9.65
C SER A 38 9.75 13.36 -10.19
N PHE A 39 8.70 12.61 -10.46
CA PHE A 39 8.79 11.28 -11.07
C PHE A 39 7.50 10.97 -11.82
N ILE A 40 7.58 10.00 -12.73
CA ILE A 40 6.42 9.54 -13.49
C ILE A 40 5.80 8.35 -12.75
N TYR A 41 4.50 8.41 -12.48
CA TYR A 41 3.72 7.32 -11.91
C TYR A 41 2.51 7.05 -12.79
N ALA A 42 2.42 5.83 -13.32
CA ALA A 42 1.34 5.43 -14.24
C ALA A 42 1.16 6.35 -15.46
N GLY A 43 2.25 6.94 -15.96
CA GLY A 43 2.24 7.85 -17.11
C GLY A 43 2.01 9.33 -16.74
N ASP A 44 1.64 9.62 -15.49
CA ASP A 44 1.46 10.99 -15.01
C ASP A 44 2.69 11.50 -14.25
N GLU A 45 3.04 12.76 -14.43
CA GLU A 45 4.03 13.42 -13.58
C GLU A 45 3.46 13.66 -12.17
N VAL A 46 4.15 13.12 -11.16
CA VAL A 46 3.89 13.37 -9.75
C VAL A 46 4.95 14.35 -9.24
N SER A 47 4.59 15.64 -9.24
CA SER A 47 5.40 16.73 -8.72
C SER A 47 4.49 17.80 -8.11
N ILE A 48 5.05 18.65 -7.25
CA ILE A 48 4.33 19.81 -6.69
C ILE A 48 3.95 20.78 -7.82
N GLN A 49 4.78 20.91 -8.84
CA GLN A 49 4.57 21.78 -9.99
C GLN A 49 3.40 21.29 -10.86
N ALA A 50 3.29 19.98 -11.09
CA ALA A 50 2.24 19.41 -11.91
C ALA A 50 0.88 19.29 -11.20
N LYS A 51 0.87 18.84 -9.93
CA LYS A 51 -0.38 18.50 -9.20
C LYS A 51 -0.75 19.48 -8.08
N GLY A 52 0.16 20.36 -7.69
CA GLY A 52 0.01 21.22 -6.51
C GLY A 52 0.40 20.51 -5.21
N TYR A 53 0.81 21.27 -4.19
CA TYR A 53 1.32 20.73 -2.92
C TYR A 53 0.34 19.76 -2.24
N VAL A 54 -0.94 20.14 -2.14
CA VAL A 54 -1.95 19.35 -1.42
C VAL A 54 -2.17 17.98 -2.08
N LYS A 55 -2.35 17.94 -3.41
CA LYS A 55 -2.55 16.67 -4.13
C LYS A 55 -1.28 15.82 -4.18
N PHE A 56 -0.12 16.46 -4.22
CA PHE A 56 1.17 15.77 -4.10
C PHE A 56 1.27 15.06 -2.75
N VAL A 57 0.99 15.74 -1.64
CA VAL A 57 1.00 15.12 -0.30
C VAL A 57 -0.08 14.04 -0.17
N GLU A 58 -1.30 14.29 -0.68
CA GLU A 58 -2.38 13.31 -0.69
C GLU A 58 -1.96 12.02 -1.41
N PHE A 59 -1.26 12.14 -2.54
CA PHE A 59 -0.74 10.98 -3.27
C PHE A 59 0.12 10.11 -2.35
N PHE A 60 1.09 10.67 -1.62
CA PHE A 60 1.93 9.89 -0.70
C PHE A 60 1.15 9.30 0.46
N ILE A 61 0.21 10.04 1.05
CA ILE A 61 -0.63 9.53 2.13
C ILE A 61 -1.43 8.32 1.65
N ARG A 62 -2.06 8.41 0.47
CA ARG A 62 -2.84 7.31 -0.10
C ARG A 62 -1.97 6.11 -0.43
N LYS A 63 -0.85 6.30 -1.12
CA LYS A 63 0.09 5.21 -1.48
C LYS A 63 0.70 4.57 -0.23
N GLY A 64 1.03 5.36 0.79
CA GLY A 64 1.49 4.88 2.09
C GLY A 64 0.43 4.08 2.85
N ALA A 65 -0.83 4.52 2.83
CA ALA A 65 -1.94 3.80 3.46
C ALA A 65 -2.21 2.45 2.78
N HIS A 66 -2.17 2.42 1.45
CA HIS A 66 -2.27 1.20 0.64
C HIS A 66 -1.15 0.22 1.00
N PHE A 67 0.11 0.64 0.85
CA PHE A 67 1.28 -0.15 1.25
C PHE A 67 1.17 -0.68 2.69
N GLY A 68 0.82 0.18 3.64
CA GLY A 68 0.68 -0.18 5.06
C GLY A 68 -0.46 -1.17 5.32
N THR A 69 -1.57 -1.05 4.59
CA THR A 69 -2.69 -1.98 4.73
C THR A 69 -2.33 -3.36 4.20
N TYR A 70 -1.65 -3.44 3.05
CA TYR A 70 -1.17 -4.72 2.50
C TYR A 70 0.00 -5.31 3.29
N PHE A 71 0.82 -4.47 3.93
CA PHE A 71 1.79 -4.91 4.93
C PHE A 71 1.10 -5.66 6.08
N ILE A 72 0.08 -5.05 6.69
CA ILE A 72 -0.65 -5.70 7.78
C ILE A 72 -1.36 -6.97 7.28
N LEU A 73 -1.94 -6.94 6.08
CA LEU A 73 -2.60 -8.09 5.47
C LEU A 73 -1.63 -9.26 5.24
N GLY A 74 -0.50 -9.01 4.57
CA GLY A 74 0.52 -10.03 4.28
C GLY A 74 1.09 -10.64 5.55
N GLY A 75 1.38 -9.82 6.56
CA GLY A 75 1.82 -10.29 7.87
C GLY A 75 0.75 -11.12 8.59
N SER A 76 -0.52 -10.69 8.55
CA SER A 76 -1.64 -11.42 9.16
C SER A 76 -1.87 -12.78 8.50
N TRP A 77 -1.79 -12.85 7.16
CA TRP A 77 -1.88 -14.11 6.44
C TRP A 77 -0.70 -15.03 6.70
N PHE A 78 0.52 -14.50 6.77
CA PHE A 78 1.67 -15.28 7.15
C PHE A 78 1.50 -15.90 8.54
N LEU A 79 1.17 -15.09 9.54
CA LEU A 79 0.99 -15.55 10.92
C LEU A 79 -0.18 -16.53 11.07
N GLY A 80 -1.29 -16.30 10.36
CA GLY A 80 -2.45 -17.19 10.38
C GLY A 80 -2.24 -18.53 9.67
N LEU A 81 -1.41 -18.56 8.62
CA LEU A 81 -1.07 -19.78 7.88
C LEU A 81 0.10 -20.56 8.50
N LEU A 82 0.95 -19.89 9.29
CA LEU A 82 2.10 -20.51 9.96
C LEU A 82 1.79 -21.80 10.74
N PRO A 83 0.71 -21.90 11.55
CA PRO A 83 0.41 -23.15 12.26
C PRO A 83 -0.18 -24.25 11.36
N ARG A 84 -0.59 -23.93 10.12
CA ARG A 84 -1.25 -24.87 9.20
C ARG A 84 -0.29 -25.47 8.16
N ILE A 85 0.84 -24.80 7.91
CA ILE A 85 1.80 -25.18 6.87
C ILE A 85 3.14 -25.48 7.54
N LYS A 86 3.67 -26.69 7.31
CA LYS A 86 4.90 -27.17 7.96
C LYS A 86 6.15 -26.35 7.57
N SER A 87 6.21 -25.85 6.34
CA SER A 87 7.35 -25.08 5.82
C SER A 87 7.12 -23.59 5.98
N VAL A 88 7.90 -22.95 6.85
CA VAL A 88 7.86 -21.50 7.10
C VAL A 88 8.10 -20.70 5.81
N TRP A 89 8.99 -21.16 4.95
CA TRP A 89 9.26 -20.50 3.67
C TRP A 89 8.06 -20.60 2.73
N LEU A 90 7.44 -21.78 2.63
CA LEU A 90 6.24 -21.99 1.81
C LEU A 90 5.06 -21.14 2.32
N THR A 91 4.91 -21.02 3.64
CA THR A 91 3.93 -20.10 4.26
C THR A 91 4.15 -18.66 3.78
N GLY A 92 5.41 -18.22 3.72
CA GLY A 92 5.78 -16.90 3.22
C GLY A 92 5.33 -16.67 1.78
N VAL A 93 5.66 -17.60 0.89
CA VAL A 93 5.28 -17.53 -0.53
C VAL A 93 3.76 -17.51 -0.69
N ILE A 94 3.04 -18.39 0.00
CA ILE A 94 1.57 -18.48 -0.11
C ILE A 94 0.91 -17.20 0.43
N ALA A 95 1.35 -16.70 1.59
CA ALA A 95 0.80 -15.47 2.16
C ALA A 95 1.01 -14.26 1.24
N TRP A 96 2.19 -14.15 0.64
CA TRP A 96 2.50 -13.07 -0.30
C TRP A 96 1.72 -13.18 -1.60
N LEU A 97 1.63 -14.38 -2.20
CA LEU A 97 0.85 -14.60 -3.43
C LEU A 97 -0.64 -14.35 -3.19
N ALA A 98 -1.18 -14.79 -2.04
CA ALA A 98 -2.54 -14.45 -1.67
C ALA A 98 -2.72 -12.93 -1.60
N ALA A 99 -1.81 -12.20 -0.94
CA ALA A 99 -1.88 -10.72 -0.77
C ALA A 99 -1.84 -10.00 -2.12
N THR A 100 -0.94 -10.44 -2.99
CA THR A 100 -0.82 -9.96 -4.37
C THR A 100 -2.10 -10.23 -5.16
N GLY A 101 -2.67 -11.42 -5.05
CA GLY A 101 -3.94 -11.77 -5.68
C GLY A 101 -5.10 -10.90 -5.18
N TYR A 102 -5.14 -10.62 -3.88
CA TYR A 102 -6.13 -9.71 -3.30
C TYR A 102 -5.96 -8.27 -3.79
N ALA A 103 -4.72 -7.79 -3.94
CA ALA A 103 -4.44 -6.48 -4.54
C ALA A 103 -4.97 -6.36 -5.97
N GLY A 104 -4.77 -7.41 -6.79
CA GLY A 104 -5.34 -7.48 -8.13
C GLY A 104 -6.89 -7.45 -8.11
N LEU A 105 -7.51 -8.18 -7.18
CA LEU A 105 -8.97 -8.14 -7.01
C LEU A 105 -9.47 -6.79 -6.51
N ASP A 106 -8.72 -6.10 -5.67
CA ASP A 106 -9.07 -4.76 -5.16
C ASP A 106 -9.08 -3.72 -6.29
N GLU A 107 -8.04 -3.70 -7.13
CA GLU A 107 -7.96 -2.84 -8.31
C GLU A 107 -9.05 -3.19 -9.35
N PHE A 108 -9.36 -4.47 -9.51
CA PHE A 108 -10.48 -4.89 -10.36
C PHE A 108 -11.83 -4.39 -9.82
N HIS A 109 -12.06 -4.45 -8.51
CA HIS A 109 -13.26 -3.86 -7.89
C HIS A 109 -13.31 -2.34 -8.03
N GLN A 110 -12.17 -1.65 -7.90
CA GLN A 110 -12.08 -0.19 -8.11
C GLN A 110 -12.43 0.19 -9.55
N MET A 111 -12.01 -0.62 -10.53
CA MET A 111 -12.38 -0.41 -11.94
C MET A 111 -13.91 -0.47 -12.15
N MET A 112 -14.60 -1.37 -11.45
CA MET A 112 -16.06 -1.53 -11.58
C MET A 112 -16.86 -0.43 -10.88
N THR A 113 -16.30 0.20 -9.84
CA THR A 113 -16.96 1.27 -9.07
C THR A 113 -16.88 2.64 -9.73
N GLY A 114 -16.04 2.80 -10.76
CA GLY A 114 -16.01 3.97 -11.64
C GLY A 114 -15.24 5.16 -11.06
N GLY A 115 -14.72 6.00 -11.96
CA GLY A 115 -13.96 7.20 -11.60
C GLY A 115 -12.51 6.94 -11.19
N ARG A 116 -12.00 5.72 -11.38
CA ARG A 116 -10.59 5.33 -11.17
C ARG A 116 -10.13 4.40 -12.29
N THR A 117 -8.89 4.59 -12.73
CA THR A 117 -8.23 3.68 -13.67
C THR A 117 -7.45 2.66 -12.85
N PRO A 118 -7.63 1.35 -13.06
CA PRO A 118 -6.83 0.35 -12.37
C PRO A 118 -5.36 0.51 -12.77
N LEU A 119 -4.47 0.57 -11.79
CA LEU A 119 -3.05 0.80 -12.02
C LEU A 119 -2.25 -0.44 -11.64
N PHE A 120 -1.52 -1.00 -12.60
CA PHE A 120 -0.60 -2.11 -12.32
C PHE A 120 0.45 -1.73 -11.26
N GLN A 121 0.86 -0.46 -11.26
CA GLN A 121 1.77 0.11 -10.26
C GLN A 121 1.21 0.03 -8.84
N ASP A 122 -0.12 0.14 -8.68
CA ASP A 122 -0.77 0.05 -7.37
C ASP A 122 -0.76 -1.39 -6.86
N VAL A 123 -1.05 -2.36 -7.72
CA VAL A 123 -0.89 -3.80 -7.40
C VAL A 123 0.56 -4.10 -7.01
N MET A 124 1.55 -3.57 -7.75
CA MET A 124 2.97 -3.77 -7.42
C MET A 124 3.34 -3.17 -6.06
N LEU A 125 2.88 -1.96 -5.77
CA LEU A 125 3.14 -1.27 -4.51
C LEU A 125 2.54 -2.05 -3.32
N ASP A 126 1.29 -2.48 -3.46
CA ASP A 126 0.57 -3.27 -2.45
C ASP A 126 1.25 -4.62 -2.22
N SER A 127 1.67 -5.27 -3.30
CA SER A 127 2.43 -6.52 -3.25
C SER A 127 3.78 -6.34 -2.57
N ALA A 128 4.45 -5.21 -2.76
CA ALA A 128 5.70 -4.87 -2.07
C ALA A 128 5.47 -4.65 -0.57
N GLY A 129 4.35 -4.02 -0.18
CA GLY A 129 3.93 -3.89 1.22
C GLY A 129 3.77 -5.26 1.89
N ALA A 130 3.02 -6.15 1.26
CA ALA A 130 2.84 -7.52 1.74
C ALA A 130 4.16 -8.30 1.81
N LEU A 131 5.03 -8.19 0.80
CA LEU A 131 6.34 -8.84 0.77
C LEU A 131 7.21 -8.37 1.93
N THR A 132 7.21 -7.06 2.20
CA THR A 132 7.99 -6.46 3.29
C THR A 132 7.59 -7.06 4.64
N ALA A 133 6.28 -7.19 4.89
CA ALA A 133 5.78 -7.83 6.12
C ALA A 133 6.21 -9.30 6.24
N VAL A 134 6.06 -10.08 5.16
CA VAL A 134 6.48 -11.48 5.13
C VAL A 134 7.98 -11.62 5.38
N ALA A 135 8.80 -10.81 4.72
CA ALA A 135 10.25 -10.81 4.89
C ALA A 135 10.66 -10.50 6.34
N LEU A 136 10.03 -9.50 6.97
CA LEU A 136 10.26 -9.18 8.38
C LEU A 136 9.87 -10.34 9.30
N CYS A 137 8.72 -10.98 9.08
CA CYS A 137 8.32 -12.14 9.87
C CYS A 137 9.32 -13.30 9.74
N LEU A 138 9.78 -13.59 8.52
CA LEU A 138 10.79 -14.61 8.25
C LEU A 138 12.12 -14.29 8.95
N LEU A 139 12.56 -13.04 8.88
CA LEU A 139 13.78 -12.57 9.55
C LEU A 139 13.69 -12.73 11.07
N ILE A 140 12.57 -12.33 11.68
CA ILE A 140 12.35 -12.47 13.13
C ILE A 140 12.37 -13.96 13.55
N ILE A 141 11.73 -14.84 12.77
CA ILE A 141 11.74 -16.29 13.04
C ILE A 141 13.16 -16.85 12.90
N GLY A 142 13.89 -16.44 11.86
CA GLY A 142 15.29 -16.83 11.63
C GLY A 142 16.19 -16.45 12.82
N ILE A 143 16.13 -15.19 13.27
CA ILE A 143 16.88 -14.71 14.43
C ILE A 143 16.51 -15.48 15.70
N LYS A 144 15.22 -15.74 15.94
CA LYS A 144 14.77 -16.52 17.11
C LYS A 144 15.30 -17.96 17.08
N LYS A 145 15.40 -18.57 15.89
CA LYS A 145 15.95 -19.93 15.73
C LYS A 145 17.46 -19.95 15.98
N LEU A 146 18.19 -18.92 15.53
CA LEU A 146 19.62 -18.77 15.77
C LEU A 146 19.94 -18.55 17.25
N ARG A 147 19.12 -17.77 17.97
CA ARG A 147 19.30 -17.51 19.42
C ARG A 147 18.97 -18.69 20.33
N LYS A 148 18.22 -19.68 19.83
CA LYS A 148 17.84 -20.89 20.59
C LYS A 148 18.81 -22.06 20.40
N LYS A 149 19.76 -21.94 19.47
CA LYS A 149 20.77 -22.94 19.15
C LYS A 149 22.08 -22.57 19.84
#